data_AF-A0AAU2AQ59-F1
#
_entry.id   AF-A0AAU2AQ59-F1
#
_cell.length_a   1.000
_cell.length_b   1.000
_cell.length_c   1.000
_cell.angle_alpha   90.00
_cell.angle_beta   90.00
_cell.angle_gamma   90.00
#
_symmetry.space_group_name_H-M   'P 1'
#
loop_
_entity.id
_entity.type
_entity.pdbx_description
1 polymer ?
#
loop_
_entity_poly.entity_id
_entity_poly.type
_entity_poly.pdbx_seq_one_letter_code
_entity_poly.pdbx_strand_id
1 'polypeptide(L)'
;MNIRPTSLIPPSSPAPAIRAESVGESVPFANEGPTNGGGVVLPGQTDDSSRWVTRAQMRKAVERGDPTAVWYYSGTYRGKSVEEAAKATAEKHGGQTMMMLIEDLNLCTPYYSDYSGKAAAFWRNASLGFSEGARGEVRIIFGDAVRKGNTWQRVECPTLMANPRVDAVLWAQPGTLFRKLLGKGQSDPRCQLPDGVALQ
;
A
#
# COMPACT_ATOMS: atom_id res chain seq x y z
N MET A 1 -31.55 -37.70 -37.15
CA MET A 1 -32.07 -36.41 -36.64
C MET A 1 -31.29 -36.05 -35.39
N ASN A 2 -30.88 -34.79 -35.28
CA ASN A 2 -29.71 -34.30 -34.54
C ASN A 2 -29.76 -34.46 -33.01
N ILE A 3 -28.68 -35.01 -32.46
CA ILE A 3 -28.29 -34.83 -31.06
C ILE A 3 -27.52 -33.51 -30.99
N ARG A 4 -28.03 -32.52 -30.25
CA ARG A 4 -27.34 -31.24 -30.03
C ARG A 4 -26.12 -31.48 -29.14
N PRO A 5 -24.92 -30.96 -29.46
CA PRO A 5 -23.79 -31.07 -28.56
C PRO A 5 -23.98 -30.13 -27.37
N THR A 6 -23.81 -30.68 -26.18
CA THR A 6 -23.72 -29.95 -24.91
C THR A 6 -22.60 -28.94 -25.02
N SER A 7 -22.94 -27.64 -25.01
CA SER A 7 -21.95 -26.56 -25.01
C SER A 7 -21.23 -26.56 -23.66
N LEU A 8 -20.05 -27.17 -23.61
CA LEU A 8 -19.12 -27.04 -22.50
C LEU A 8 -18.67 -25.57 -22.45
N ILE A 9 -19.16 -24.84 -21.46
CA ILE A 9 -18.62 -23.52 -21.12
C ILE A 9 -17.17 -23.77 -20.67
N PRO A 10 -16.14 -23.21 -21.35
CA PRO A 10 -14.77 -23.36 -20.88
C PRO A 10 -14.64 -22.73 -19.49
N PRO A 11 -13.83 -23.30 -18.58
CA PRO A 11 -13.56 -22.65 -17.31
C PRO A 11 -13.05 -21.23 -17.58
N SER A 12 -13.64 -20.24 -16.90
CA SER A 12 -13.19 -18.86 -16.93
C SER A 12 -11.67 -18.81 -16.76
N SER A 13 -10.95 -18.31 -17.76
CA SER A 13 -9.50 -18.10 -17.68
C SER A 13 -9.16 -17.44 -16.34
N PRO A 14 -8.11 -17.89 -15.63
CA PRO A 14 -7.68 -17.22 -14.41
C PRO A 14 -7.42 -15.75 -14.74
N ALA A 15 -7.84 -14.85 -13.85
CA ALA A 15 -7.56 -13.43 -13.99
C ALA A 15 -6.06 -13.23 -14.28
N PRO A 16 -5.70 -12.33 -15.21
CA PRO A 16 -4.31 -12.16 -15.61
C PRO A 16 -3.46 -11.82 -14.39
N ALA A 17 -2.32 -12.50 -14.24
CA ALA A 17 -1.41 -12.27 -13.14
C ALA A 17 -0.87 -10.83 -13.21
N ILE A 18 -1.12 -10.04 -12.17
CA ILE A 18 -0.69 -8.64 -12.08
C ILE A 18 0.83 -8.58 -11.85
N ARG A 19 1.53 -7.73 -12.61
CA ARG A 19 2.95 -7.42 -12.44
C ARG A 19 3.09 -6.04 -11.82
N ALA A 20 3.95 -5.90 -10.81
CA ALA A 20 4.31 -4.59 -10.28
C ALA A 20 5.16 -3.81 -11.28
N GLU A 21 4.92 -2.50 -11.38
CA GLU A 21 5.74 -1.61 -12.20
C GLU A 21 7.19 -1.59 -11.72
N SER A 22 8.12 -1.36 -12.63
CA SER A 22 9.54 -1.28 -12.32
C SER A 22 9.89 0.06 -11.68
N VAL A 23 10.91 0.08 -10.83
CA VAL A 23 11.49 1.36 -10.38
C VAL A 23 12.36 1.92 -11.49
N GLY A 24 12.03 3.10 -12.03
CA GLY A 24 13.00 3.91 -12.79
C GLY A 24 12.62 4.49 -14.15
N GLU A 25 11.35 4.54 -14.57
CA GLU A 25 10.96 5.51 -15.61
C GLU A 25 10.43 6.79 -14.94
N SER A 26 11.34 7.78 -14.84
CA SER A 26 11.12 9.22 -14.58
C SER A 26 10.50 9.70 -13.26
N VAL A 27 11.30 9.90 -12.18
CA VAL A 27 11.24 11.10 -11.30
C VAL A 27 12.57 11.25 -10.51
N PRO A 28 13.16 12.46 -10.37
CA PRO A 28 14.40 12.65 -9.62
C PRO A 28 14.25 12.33 -8.12
N PHE A 29 15.18 11.51 -7.64
CA PHE A 29 15.34 11.16 -6.23
C PHE A 29 15.86 12.39 -5.47
N ALA A 30 15.09 12.93 -4.52
CA ALA A 30 15.61 13.87 -3.55
C ALA A 30 16.50 13.08 -2.58
N ASN A 31 17.81 13.31 -2.66
CA ASN A 31 18.73 12.89 -1.62
C ASN A 31 18.27 13.49 -0.27
N GLU A 32 18.45 12.68 0.77
CA GLU A 32 18.50 13.02 2.20
C GLU A 32 17.23 12.80 3.03
N GLY A 33 17.29 11.75 3.86
CA GLY A 33 16.41 11.53 5.01
C GLY A 33 15.43 10.34 4.87
N PRO A 34 15.03 9.69 5.98
CA PRO A 34 13.97 8.69 5.96
C PRO A 34 12.64 9.39 5.70
N THR A 35 12.27 9.61 4.44
CA THR A 35 11.02 10.30 4.11
C THR A 35 9.83 9.49 4.61
N ASN A 36 8.92 10.13 5.34
CA ASN A 36 7.61 9.58 5.69
C ASN A 36 6.62 9.69 4.50
N GLY A 37 7.11 9.45 3.27
CA GLY A 37 6.39 9.66 2.01
C GLY A 37 6.92 10.88 1.25
N GLY A 38 7.14 10.72 -0.05
CA GLY A 38 7.19 11.76 -1.08
C GLY A 38 8.22 12.89 -0.94
N GLY A 39 9.14 13.02 -1.90
CA GLY A 39 10.06 14.16 -2.00
C GLY A 39 9.42 15.51 -2.41
N VAL A 40 8.08 15.60 -2.47
CA VAL A 40 7.35 16.78 -2.96
C VAL A 40 6.45 17.34 -1.86
N VAL A 41 6.55 18.64 -1.58
CA VAL A 41 5.66 19.32 -0.63
C VAL A 41 4.23 19.36 -1.20
N LEU A 42 3.27 18.79 -0.48
CA LEU A 42 1.86 18.81 -0.91
C LEU A 42 1.16 20.11 -0.47
N PRO A 43 0.21 20.65 -1.26
CA PRO A 43 -0.57 21.84 -0.88
C PRO A 43 -1.30 21.71 0.46
N GLY A 44 -1.64 20.48 0.88
CA GLY A 44 -2.29 20.18 2.16
C GLY A 44 -1.34 20.12 3.37
N GLN A 45 -0.02 20.21 3.19
CA GLN A 45 0.93 20.15 4.31
C GLN A 45 0.86 21.40 5.18
N THR A 46 0.85 21.19 6.49
CA THR A 46 0.72 22.28 7.46
C THR A 46 1.32 21.92 8.82
N ASP A 47 1.88 22.90 9.52
CA ASP A 47 2.26 22.77 10.93
C ASP A 47 1.05 22.79 11.88
N ASP A 48 -0.13 23.19 11.39
CA ASP A 48 -1.36 23.19 12.18
C ASP A 48 -1.93 21.77 12.32
N SER A 49 -1.46 21.10 13.35
CA SER A 49 -1.89 19.74 13.68
C SER A 49 -3.37 19.55 13.97
N SER A 50 -4.13 20.61 14.25
CA SER A 50 -5.58 20.50 14.46
C SER A 50 -6.31 20.15 13.16
N ARG A 51 -5.68 20.42 12.02
CA ARG A 51 -6.20 20.18 10.69
C ARG A 51 -5.80 18.83 10.12
N TRP A 52 -4.80 18.18 10.70
CA TRP A 52 -4.29 16.90 10.19
C TRP A 52 -5.38 15.84 10.14
N VAL A 53 -5.38 15.06 9.06
CA VAL A 53 -6.33 13.95 8.90
C VAL A 53 -6.23 12.97 10.06
N THR A 54 -7.37 12.68 10.67
CA THR A 54 -7.48 11.71 11.77
C THR A 54 -7.59 10.29 11.23
N ARG A 55 -7.33 9.28 12.08
CA ARG A 55 -7.58 7.85 11.79
C ARG A 55 -8.98 7.62 11.22
N ALA A 56 -10.00 8.22 11.83
CA ALA A 56 -11.39 8.07 11.41
C ALA A 56 -11.67 8.71 10.04
N GLN A 57 -11.07 9.87 9.76
CA GLN A 57 -11.18 10.51 8.45
C GLN A 57 -10.43 9.72 7.38
N MET A 58 -9.23 9.20 7.67
CA MET A 58 -8.49 8.35 6.73
C MET A 58 -9.26 7.07 6.40
N ARG A 59 -9.84 6.42 7.41
CA ARG A 59 -10.73 5.27 7.19
C ARG A 59 -11.91 5.62 6.28
N LYS A 60 -12.58 6.75 6.54
CA LYS A 60 -13.67 7.23 5.69
C LYS A 60 -13.21 7.58 4.27
N ALA A 61 -11.99 8.07 4.10
CA ALA A 61 -11.41 8.34 2.78
C ALA A 61 -11.28 7.04 1.97
N VAL A 62 -10.74 5.98 2.56
CA VAL A 62 -10.68 4.64 1.93
C VAL A 62 -12.07 4.11 1.60
N GLU A 63 -13.03 4.26 2.53
CA GLU A 63 -14.41 3.81 2.32
C GLU A 63 -15.15 4.61 1.22
N ARG A 64 -14.75 5.85 0.94
CA ARG A 64 -15.30 6.68 -0.15
C ARG A 64 -14.66 6.40 -1.50
N GLY A 65 -13.40 5.99 -1.51
CA GLY A 65 -12.70 5.52 -2.70
C GLY A 65 -13.16 4.11 -3.05
N ASP A 66 -12.18 3.23 -3.28
CA ASP A 66 -12.42 1.81 -3.48
C ASP A 66 -11.70 1.03 -2.37
N PRO A 67 -12.43 0.59 -1.33
CA PRO A 67 -11.83 -0.14 -0.23
C PRO A 67 -11.32 -1.53 -0.64
N THR A 68 -11.65 -2.02 -1.84
CA THR A 68 -11.19 -3.31 -2.39
C THR A 68 -9.96 -3.21 -3.29
N ALA A 69 -9.54 -1.98 -3.63
CA ALA A 69 -8.40 -1.71 -4.50
C ALA A 69 -7.31 -0.93 -3.74
N VAL A 70 -6.90 -1.44 -2.59
CA VAL A 70 -5.94 -0.79 -1.67
C VAL A 70 -4.52 -1.32 -1.86
N TRP A 71 -3.57 -0.41 -2.00
CA TRP A 71 -2.16 -0.70 -2.27
C TRP A 71 -1.24 -0.05 -1.22
N TYR A 72 -0.27 -0.83 -0.78
CA TYR A 72 0.76 -0.47 0.19
C TYR A 72 2.14 -0.52 -0.46
N TYR A 73 3.12 0.07 0.20
CA TYR A 73 4.51 -0.05 -0.19
C TYR A 73 5.44 0.03 1.02
N SER A 74 6.61 -0.60 0.92
CA SER A 74 7.63 -0.48 1.95
C SER A 74 9.02 -0.70 1.40
N GLY A 75 9.94 0.19 1.77
CA GLY A 75 11.38 0.03 1.52
C GLY A 75 11.91 0.68 0.27
N THR A 76 13.11 0.25 -0.11
CA THR A 76 13.81 0.67 -1.32
C THR A 76 14.13 -0.56 -2.15
N TYR A 77 14.12 -0.40 -3.48
CA TYR A 77 14.55 -1.42 -4.44
C TYR A 77 15.77 -0.87 -5.18
N ARG A 78 16.93 -1.52 -5.04
CA ARG A 78 18.21 -1.06 -5.59
C ARG A 78 18.52 0.39 -5.18
N GLY A 79 18.29 0.71 -3.92
CA GLY A 79 18.57 2.02 -3.32
C GLY A 79 17.55 3.13 -3.62
N LYS A 80 16.49 2.85 -4.39
CA LYS A 80 15.44 3.82 -4.72
C LYS A 80 14.13 3.48 -4.00
N SER A 81 13.39 4.48 -3.53
CA SER A 81 12.07 4.26 -2.91
C SER A 81 11.13 3.51 -3.87
N VAL A 82 10.33 2.59 -3.35
CA VAL A 82 9.30 1.89 -4.12
C VAL A 82 7.96 2.64 -4.20
N GLU A 83 7.85 3.82 -3.58
CA GLU A 83 6.62 4.61 -3.54
C GLU A 83 6.04 4.90 -4.93
N GLU A 84 6.85 5.45 -5.84
CA GLU A 84 6.38 5.81 -7.19
C GLU A 84 5.99 4.57 -8.00
N ALA A 85 6.76 3.48 -7.89
CA ALA A 85 6.38 2.21 -8.51
C ALA A 85 5.03 1.71 -7.96
N ALA A 86 4.77 1.90 -6.67
CA ALA A 86 3.50 1.52 -6.07
C ALA A 86 2.33 2.40 -6.50
N LYS A 87 2.52 3.72 -6.56
CA LYS A 87 1.52 4.65 -7.10
C LYS A 87 1.19 4.32 -8.56
N ALA A 88 2.21 4.18 -9.41
CA ALA A 88 2.03 3.85 -10.82
C ALA A 88 1.36 2.48 -11.03
N THR A 89 1.73 1.47 -10.25
CA THR A 89 1.07 0.16 -10.33
C THR A 89 -0.38 0.24 -9.86
N ALA A 90 -0.65 0.94 -8.75
CA ALA A 90 -2.00 1.12 -8.25
C ALA A 90 -2.89 1.81 -9.28
N GLU A 91 -2.44 2.95 -9.82
CA GLU A 91 -3.16 3.72 -10.84
C GLU A 91 -3.49 2.87 -12.08
N LYS A 92 -2.48 2.19 -12.65
CA LYS A 92 -2.66 1.33 -13.83
C LYS A 92 -3.68 0.21 -13.63
N HIS A 93 -3.88 -0.21 -12.39
CA HIS A 93 -4.79 -1.29 -12.01
C HIS A 93 -6.04 -0.79 -11.26
N GLY A 94 -6.35 0.51 -11.35
CA GLY A 94 -7.57 1.09 -10.76
C GLY A 94 -7.61 1.06 -9.24
N GLY A 95 -6.46 0.99 -8.58
CA GLY A 95 -6.32 1.06 -7.13
C GLY A 95 -5.66 2.33 -6.65
N GLN A 96 -5.48 2.40 -5.34
CA GLN A 96 -4.96 3.59 -4.67
C GLN A 96 -4.00 3.24 -3.53
N THR A 97 -3.00 4.10 -3.35
CA THR A 97 -2.17 4.14 -2.14
C THR A 97 -2.70 5.17 -1.15
N MET A 98 -2.23 5.13 0.10
CA MET A 98 -2.57 6.17 1.09
C MET A 98 -2.15 7.56 0.61
N MET A 99 -1.00 7.67 -0.06
CA MET A 99 -0.51 8.94 -0.58
C MET A 99 -1.35 9.48 -1.72
N MET A 100 -1.81 8.63 -2.64
CA MET A 100 -2.77 9.03 -3.68
C MET A 100 -4.06 9.57 -3.06
N LEU A 101 -4.60 8.90 -2.04
CA LEU A 101 -5.78 9.40 -1.32
C LEU A 101 -5.55 10.75 -0.63
N ILE A 102 -4.38 10.96 -0.04
CA ILE A 102 -4.01 12.24 0.58
C ILE A 102 -3.96 13.34 -0.47
N GLU A 103 -3.37 13.05 -1.62
CA GLU A 103 -3.23 13.97 -2.77
C GLU A 103 -4.60 14.29 -3.38
N ASP A 104 -5.37 13.27 -3.76
CA ASP A 104 -6.66 13.41 -4.46
C ASP A 104 -7.72 14.12 -3.62
N LEU A 105 -7.72 13.89 -2.31
CA LEU A 105 -8.69 14.47 -1.38
C LEU A 105 -8.15 15.72 -0.66
N ASN A 106 -6.94 16.16 -1.00
CA ASN A 106 -6.25 17.29 -0.38
C ASN A 106 -6.28 17.22 1.16
N LEU A 107 -6.01 16.03 1.71
CA LEU A 107 -6.04 15.80 3.15
C LEU A 107 -4.84 16.46 3.81
N CYS A 108 -5.06 17.18 4.91
CA CYS A 108 -3.95 17.86 5.58
C CYS A 108 -3.05 16.87 6.32
N THR A 109 -1.74 17.03 6.16
CA THR A 109 -0.70 16.20 6.77
C THR A 109 0.40 17.07 7.39
N PRO A 110 1.23 16.54 8.31
CA PRO A 110 2.49 17.19 8.65
C PRO A 110 3.40 17.29 7.44
N TYR A 111 4.34 18.24 7.47
CA TYR A 111 5.46 18.22 6.52
C TYR A 111 6.23 16.90 6.63
N TYR A 112 6.71 16.38 5.50
CA TYR A 112 7.50 15.14 5.50
C TYR A 112 8.84 15.28 6.22
N SER A 113 9.35 16.50 6.31
CA SER A 113 10.53 16.87 7.10
C SER A 113 10.25 16.96 8.60
N ASP A 114 9.00 16.83 9.06
CA ASP A 114 8.67 16.80 10.48
C ASP A 114 8.92 15.38 11.04
N TYR A 115 10.01 15.26 11.78
CA TYR A 115 10.42 14.04 12.49
C TYR A 115 9.99 14.02 13.96
N SER A 116 9.10 14.93 14.38
CA SER A 116 8.59 14.97 15.74
C SER A 116 7.81 13.70 16.10
N GLY A 117 7.72 13.41 17.40
CA GLY A 117 6.86 12.33 17.89
C GLY A 117 5.39 12.51 17.49
N LYS A 118 4.96 13.74 17.24
CA LYS A 118 3.60 14.08 16.81
C LYS A 118 3.35 13.70 15.34
N ALA A 119 4.26 14.03 14.45
CA ALA A 119 4.22 13.58 13.06
C ALA A 119 4.33 12.05 12.97
N ALA A 120 5.19 11.42 13.77
CA ALA A 120 5.26 9.97 13.84
C ALA A 120 3.93 9.33 14.31
N ALA A 121 3.26 9.95 15.29
CA ALA A 121 1.96 9.51 15.76
C ALA A 121 0.85 9.72 14.70
N PHE A 122 0.92 10.81 13.94
CA PHE A 122 0.05 11.06 12.79
C PHE A 122 0.16 9.93 11.76
N TRP A 123 1.36 9.63 11.27
CA TRP A 123 1.56 8.60 10.23
C TRP A 123 1.09 7.23 10.71
N ARG A 124 1.35 6.89 11.98
CA ARG A 124 0.80 5.67 12.59
C ARG A 124 -0.74 5.66 12.57
N ASN A 125 -1.37 6.76 12.95
CA ASN A 125 -2.84 6.85 12.99
C ASN A 125 -3.48 6.85 11.60
N ALA A 126 -2.83 7.47 10.61
CA ALA A 126 -3.24 7.42 9.21
C ALA A 126 -3.15 5.98 8.67
N SER A 127 -2.01 5.29 8.85
CA SER A 127 -1.85 3.89 8.45
C SER A 127 -2.83 2.93 9.13
N LEU A 128 -3.18 3.18 10.41
CA LEU A 128 -4.26 2.46 11.10
C LEU A 128 -5.60 2.66 10.37
N GLY A 129 -6.00 3.90 10.13
CA GLY A 129 -7.27 4.22 9.49
C GLY A 129 -7.37 3.66 8.07
N PHE A 130 -6.26 3.76 7.32
CA PHE A 130 -6.14 3.22 5.97
C PHE A 130 -6.36 1.69 5.96
N SER A 131 -5.71 0.98 6.87
CA SER A 131 -5.80 -0.49 6.98
C SER A 131 -7.13 -1.00 7.54
N GLU A 132 -7.79 -0.22 8.39
CA GLU A 132 -9.15 -0.54 8.85
C GLU A 132 -10.22 -0.35 7.76
N GLY A 133 -10.01 0.60 6.85
CA GLY A 133 -10.91 0.87 5.73
C GLY A 133 -10.86 -0.21 4.64
N ALA A 134 -9.72 -0.88 4.51
CA ALA A 134 -9.47 -1.88 3.49
C ALA A 134 -10.38 -3.12 3.58
N ARG A 135 -10.63 -3.74 2.42
CA ARG A 135 -11.50 -4.90 2.22
C ARG A 135 -10.95 -5.77 1.07
N GLY A 136 -11.35 -7.04 1.02
CA GLY A 136 -11.00 -7.94 -0.07
C GLY A 136 -9.49 -8.23 -0.13
N GLU A 137 -8.95 -8.29 -1.34
CA GLU A 137 -7.52 -8.50 -1.58
C GLU A 137 -6.77 -7.17 -1.61
N VAL A 138 -5.86 -6.98 -0.66
CA VAL A 138 -4.94 -5.84 -0.64
C VAL A 138 -3.59 -6.21 -1.21
N ARG A 139 -2.85 -5.22 -1.71
CA ARG A 139 -1.54 -5.43 -2.35
C ARG A 139 -0.46 -4.63 -1.66
N ILE A 140 0.74 -5.18 -1.54
CA ILE A 140 1.93 -4.46 -1.10
C ILE A 140 3.08 -4.62 -2.10
N ILE A 141 3.78 -3.52 -2.39
CA ILE A 141 5.05 -3.57 -3.11
C ILE A 141 6.20 -3.42 -2.09
N PHE A 142 7.05 -4.44 -2.02
CA PHE A 142 8.26 -4.40 -1.20
C PHE A 142 9.47 -4.00 -2.04
N GLY A 143 10.37 -3.24 -1.40
CA GLY A 143 11.74 -3.11 -1.83
C GLY A 143 12.55 -4.41 -1.69
N ASP A 144 13.82 -4.39 -2.10
CA ASP A 144 14.81 -5.40 -1.71
C ASP A 144 15.38 -5.13 -0.31
N ALA A 145 15.18 -3.91 0.20
CA ALA A 145 15.53 -3.50 1.54
C ALA A 145 14.39 -2.75 2.23
N VAL A 146 14.09 -3.08 3.48
CA VAL A 146 13.12 -2.36 4.33
C VAL A 146 13.72 -2.04 5.68
N ARG A 147 13.41 -0.86 6.23
CA ARG A 147 13.93 -0.46 7.53
C ARG A 147 13.42 -1.34 8.66
N LYS A 148 14.25 -1.65 9.66
CA LYS A 148 13.78 -2.27 10.91
C LYS A 148 12.73 -1.40 11.59
N GLY A 149 11.64 -2.02 12.04
CA GLY A 149 10.54 -1.30 12.69
C GLY A 149 9.78 -0.36 11.74
N ASN A 150 9.72 -0.70 10.45
CA ASN A 150 8.88 -0.01 9.47
C ASN A 150 7.39 -0.03 9.84
N THR A 151 6.64 0.89 9.24
CA THR A 151 5.20 1.06 9.45
C THR A 151 4.41 -0.17 9.05
N TRP A 152 4.81 -0.84 7.97
CA TRP A 152 4.15 -2.06 7.51
C TRP A 152 4.11 -3.15 8.59
N GLN A 153 5.26 -3.53 9.12
CA GLN A 153 5.36 -4.59 10.13
C GLN A 153 4.74 -4.19 11.47
N ARG A 154 4.86 -2.91 11.85
CA ARG A 154 4.41 -2.44 13.17
C ARG A 154 2.93 -2.09 13.23
N VAL A 155 2.32 -1.73 12.11
CA VAL A 155 1.00 -1.08 12.08
C VAL A 155 0.10 -1.72 11.05
N GLU A 156 0.47 -1.67 9.77
CA GLU A 156 -0.44 -1.96 8.67
C GLU A 156 -0.78 -3.46 8.61
N CYS A 157 0.24 -4.32 8.55
CA CYS A 157 0.02 -5.76 8.49
C CYS A 157 -0.72 -6.31 9.73
N PRO A 158 -0.36 -5.96 10.99
CA PRO A 158 -1.16 -6.34 12.15
C PRO A 158 -2.61 -5.89 12.08
N THR A 159 -2.87 -4.69 11.56
CA THR A 159 -4.23 -4.14 11.42
C THR A 159 -5.02 -4.88 10.34
N LEU A 160 -4.38 -5.20 9.21
CA LEU A 160 -4.97 -5.99 8.13
C LEU A 160 -5.35 -7.41 8.60
N MET A 161 -4.47 -8.07 9.36
CA MET A 161 -4.77 -9.40 9.93
C MET A 161 -5.96 -9.36 10.91
N ALA A 162 -6.13 -8.28 11.65
CA ALA A 162 -7.25 -8.08 12.56
C ALA A 162 -8.55 -7.63 11.86
N ASN A 163 -8.49 -7.23 10.58
CA ASN A 163 -9.64 -6.73 9.83
C ASN A 163 -10.39 -7.89 9.14
N PRO A 164 -11.59 -8.29 9.60
CA PRO A 164 -12.31 -9.45 9.06
C PRO A 164 -12.81 -9.27 7.63
N ARG A 165 -12.75 -8.04 7.10
CA ARG A 165 -13.13 -7.72 5.72
C ARG A 165 -12.00 -7.92 4.72
N VAL A 166 -10.77 -8.15 5.18
CA VAL A 166 -9.62 -8.45 4.31
C VAL A 166 -9.56 -9.96 4.10
N ASP A 167 -9.48 -10.36 2.83
CA ASP A 167 -9.47 -11.76 2.40
C ASP A 167 -8.05 -12.26 2.12
N ALA A 168 -7.17 -11.40 1.61
CA ALA A 168 -5.77 -11.72 1.38
C ALA A 168 -4.89 -10.48 1.32
N VAL A 169 -3.59 -10.69 1.57
CA VAL A 169 -2.53 -9.74 1.25
C VAL A 169 -1.67 -10.37 0.17
N LEU A 170 -1.52 -9.69 -0.95
CA LEU A 170 -0.62 -10.07 -2.03
C LEU A 170 0.60 -9.16 -2.02
N TRP A 171 1.77 -9.68 -2.37
CA TRP A 171 3.00 -8.91 -2.43
C TRP A 171 3.75 -9.09 -3.75
N ALA A 172 4.53 -8.09 -4.13
CA ALA A 172 5.49 -8.16 -5.21
C ALA A 172 6.71 -7.29 -4.92
N GLN A 173 7.83 -7.59 -5.55
CA GLN A 173 8.88 -6.62 -5.81
C GLN A 173 8.64 -5.91 -7.15
N PRO A 174 9.17 -4.69 -7.35
CA PRO A 174 9.11 -4.00 -8.64
C PRO A 174 9.50 -4.91 -9.81
N GLY A 175 8.70 -4.90 -10.87
CA GLY A 175 8.91 -5.74 -12.05
C GLY A 175 8.55 -7.21 -11.88
N THR A 176 8.04 -7.67 -10.73
CA THR A 176 7.68 -9.09 -10.49
C THR A 176 6.16 -9.31 -10.41
N LEU A 177 5.72 -10.56 -10.52
CA LEU A 177 4.31 -10.93 -10.36
C LEU A 177 3.91 -10.93 -8.89
N PHE A 178 2.68 -10.49 -8.62
CA PHE A 178 2.08 -10.59 -7.28
C PHE A 178 1.91 -12.05 -6.85
N ARG A 179 2.23 -12.30 -5.58
CA ARG A 179 2.14 -13.60 -4.92
C ARG A 179 1.43 -13.45 -3.59
N LYS A 180 0.80 -14.52 -3.10
CA LYS A 180 0.15 -14.49 -1.79
C LYS A 180 1.18 -14.31 -0.68
N LEU A 181 0.95 -13.32 0.18
CA LEU A 181 1.69 -13.12 1.43
C LEU A 181 0.90 -13.72 2.59
N LEU A 182 -0.37 -13.33 2.72
CA LEU A 182 -1.28 -13.76 3.78
C LEU A 182 -2.66 -14.04 3.19
N GLY A 183 -3.41 -14.94 3.81
CA GLY A 183 -4.82 -15.20 3.54
C GLY A 183 -5.71 -14.93 4.75
N LYS A 184 -7.02 -14.95 4.53
CA LYS A 184 -8.04 -14.72 5.55
C LYS A 184 -7.84 -15.62 6.77
N GLY A 185 -7.82 -15.01 7.96
CA GLY A 185 -7.64 -15.72 9.23
C GLY A 185 -6.23 -16.28 9.45
N GLN A 186 -5.29 -16.09 8.53
CA GLN A 186 -3.90 -16.43 8.78
C GLN A 186 -3.27 -15.35 9.66
N SER A 187 -2.83 -15.76 10.85
CA SER A 187 -1.98 -14.95 11.70
C SER A 187 -0.51 -15.26 11.38
N ASP A 188 0.26 -14.25 10.98
CA ASP A 188 1.71 -14.32 11.03
C ASP A 188 2.20 -13.43 12.18
N PRO A 189 2.69 -14.00 13.29
CA PRO A 189 3.15 -13.23 14.44
C PRO A 189 4.32 -12.29 14.11
N ARG A 190 4.92 -12.43 12.92
CA ARG A 190 6.10 -11.67 12.50
C ARG A 190 5.78 -10.67 11.40
N CYS A 191 4.57 -10.68 10.82
CA CYS A 191 4.25 -9.93 9.59
C CYS A 191 5.44 -9.97 8.63
N GLN A 192 5.91 -11.20 8.41
CA GLN A 192 7.29 -11.43 8.05
C GLN A 192 7.52 -10.96 6.63
N LEU A 193 8.71 -10.42 6.41
CA LEU A 193 9.10 -10.01 5.08
C LEU A 193 9.27 -11.26 4.22
N PRO A 194 8.79 -11.24 2.97
CA PRO A 194 9.00 -12.34 2.06
C PRO A 194 10.49 -12.58 1.78
N ASP A 195 10.81 -13.80 1.32
CA ASP A 195 12.15 -14.12 0.85
C ASP A 195 12.64 -13.12 -0.21
N GLY A 196 13.89 -12.68 -0.10
CA GLY A 196 14.48 -11.67 -0.99
C GLY A 196 14.25 -10.22 -0.56
N VAL A 197 13.60 -9.98 0.59
CA VAL A 197 13.49 -8.66 1.23
C VAL A 197 14.35 -8.62 2.49
N ALA A 198 15.40 -7.81 2.47
CA ALA A 198 16.32 -7.65 3.59
C ALA A 198 15.85 -6.57 4.59
N LEU A 199 16.13 -6.78 5.87
CA LEU A 199 16.06 -5.72 6.87
C LEU A 199 17.33 -4.87 6.81
N GLN A 200 17.17 -3.55 6.80
CA GLN A 200 18.25 -2.58 6.93
C GLN A 200 18.03 -1.65 8.14
#